data_AF-A0A2T4VUX5-F1
#
_entry.id   AF-A0A2T4VUX5-F1
#
_cell.length_a   1.000
_cell.length_b   1.000
_cell.length_c   1.000
_cell.angle_alpha   90.00
_cell.angle_beta   90.00
_cell.angle_gamma   90.00
#
_symmetry.space_group_name_H-M   'P 1'
#
loop_
_entity.id
_entity.type
_entity.pdbx_description
1 polymer ?
#
loop_
_entity_poly.entity_id
_entity_poly.type
_entity_poly.pdbx_seq_one_letter_code
_entity_poly.pdbx_strand_id
1 'polypeptide(L)'
;MMLRSLAVLLALGSTLGCATGGPPKFWRKPDGRIVVTGPMLGPADNLEALAPRLCEKVRDMPGAKAGHQRGGQEYCGAIYRRRGDPRFFASYPSSLGPALDLPGGRKACYPPDEVNDPEASEVEIYADYHSHPAASRFSPEDLQARRQRFYFRVMFNTICEVYLYDFQARTVFQLRDGKFAPIKQVTDDFRGE
;
A
#
# COMPACT_ATOMS: atom_id res chain seq x y z
N MET A 1 -65.05 -35.82 7.19
CA MET A 1 -64.31 -35.21 8.33
C MET A 1 -63.30 -34.24 7.75
N MET A 2 -63.42 -32.97 8.14
CA MET A 2 -62.61 -31.83 7.67
C MET A 2 -61.16 -31.93 8.18
N LEU A 3 -60.18 -31.70 7.31
CA LEU A 3 -58.86 -31.20 7.75
C LEU A 3 -58.70 -29.78 7.22
N ARG A 4 -58.63 -28.84 8.15
CA ARG A 4 -58.56 -27.40 7.93
C ARG A 4 -57.14 -26.98 7.54
N SER A 5 -57.06 -26.15 6.51
CA SER A 5 -55.92 -25.34 6.10
C SER A 5 -55.45 -24.41 7.23
N LEU A 6 -54.14 -24.28 7.43
CA LEU A 6 -53.53 -23.09 8.02
C LEU A 6 -52.12 -22.91 7.42
N ALA A 7 -52.02 -22.08 6.37
CA ALA A 7 -50.75 -21.61 5.84
C ALA A 7 -50.43 -20.27 6.50
N VAL A 8 -49.42 -20.25 7.38
CA VAL A 8 -48.86 -19.03 7.95
C VAL A 8 -47.78 -18.54 6.99
N LEU A 9 -48.07 -17.49 6.22
CA LEU A 9 -47.05 -16.74 5.49
C LEU A 9 -46.40 -15.72 6.43
N LEU A 10 -45.19 -16.04 6.92
CA LEU A 10 -44.28 -15.05 7.48
C LEU A 10 -43.66 -14.26 6.32
N ALA A 11 -44.12 -13.02 6.12
CA ALA A 11 -43.44 -12.06 5.26
C ALA A 11 -42.25 -11.46 6.03
N LEU A 12 -41.07 -12.06 5.88
CA LEU A 12 -39.81 -11.42 6.27
C LEU A 12 -39.49 -10.32 5.24
N GLY A 13 -39.82 -9.08 5.61
CA GLY A 13 -39.36 -7.89 4.91
C GLY A 13 -37.86 -7.69 5.11
N SER A 14 -37.06 -8.18 4.17
CA SER A 14 -35.63 -7.90 4.12
C SER A 14 -35.41 -6.46 3.65
N THR A 15 -35.16 -5.55 4.59
CA THR A 15 -34.65 -4.21 4.28
C THR A 15 -33.20 -4.35 3.80
N LEU A 16 -32.99 -4.38 2.48
CA LEU A 16 -31.68 -4.22 1.86
C LEU A 16 -31.21 -2.78 2.06
N GLY A 17 -30.50 -2.54 3.16
CA GLY A 17 -29.72 -1.33 3.34
C GLY A 17 -28.53 -1.37 2.38
N CYS A 18 -28.63 -0.65 1.26
CA CYS A 18 -27.46 -0.35 0.44
C CYS A 18 -26.55 0.56 1.26
N ALA A 19 -25.55 -0.02 1.94
CA ALA A 19 -24.42 0.74 2.45
C ALA A 19 -23.70 1.36 1.24
N THR A 20 -24.00 2.62 0.95
CA THR A 20 -23.30 3.40 -0.07
C THR A 20 -21.90 3.70 0.43
N GLY A 21 -20.99 2.72 0.25
CA GLY A 21 -19.56 2.96 0.38
C GLY A 21 -19.17 4.10 -0.56
N GLY A 22 -18.37 5.04 -0.06
CA GLY A 22 -17.80 6.11 -0.89
C GLY A 22 -17.00 5.56 -2.08
N PRO A 23 -16.58 6.42 -3.02
CA PRO A 23 -15.85 5.98 -4.20
C PRO A 23 -14.61 5.15 -3.82
N PRO A 24 -14.31 4.07 -4.56
CA PRO A 24 -13.22 3.17 -4.23
C PRO A 24 -11.88 3.93 -4.26
N LYS A 25 -11.00 3.61 -3.31
CA LYS A 25 -9.68 4.24 -3.20
C LYS A 25 -8.63 3.61 -4.11
N PHE A 26 -8.90 2.42 -4.64
CA PHE A 26 -8.06 1.72 -5.61
C PHE A 26 -8.91 0.75 -6.43
N TRP A 27 -8.46 0.41 -7.64
CA TRP A 27 -9.10 -0.56 -8.52
C TRP A 27 -8.12 -1.17 -9.53
N ARG A 28 -8.51 -2.28 -10.16
CA ARG A 28 -7.83 -2.81 -11.35
C ARG A 28 -8.55 -2.35 -12.60
N LYS A 29 -7.81 -1.82 -13.57
CA LYS A 29 -8.29 -1.59 -14.94
C LYS A 29 -8.49 -2.92 -15.69
N PRO A 30 -9.24 -2.94 -16.81
CA PRO A 30 -9.42 -4.14 -17.63
C PRO A 30 -8.12 -4.77 -18.12
N ASP A 31 -7.05 -3.98 -18.31
CA ASP A 31 -5.72 -4.44 -18.69
C ASP A 31 -4.86 -4.93 -17.50
N GLY A 32 -5.44 -5.02 -16.30
CA GLY A 32 -4.80 -5.51 -15.09
C GLY A 32 -4.04 -4.45 -14.28
N ARG A 33 -3.82 -3.26 -14.84
CA ARG A 33 -3.14 -2.15 -14.14
C ARG A 33 -3.88 -1.73 -12.89
N ILE A 34 -3.15 -1.47 -11.81
CA ILE A 34 -3.67 -1.01 -10.53
C ILE A 34 -3.63 0.51 -10.50
N VAL A 35 -4.78 1.12 -10.24
CA VAL A 35 -4.89 2.55 -9.99
C VAL A 35 -5.18 2.79 -8.52
N VAL A 36 -4.52 3.77 -7.94
CA VAL A 36 -4.78 4.28 -6.58
C VAL A 36 -5.22 5.73 -6.63
N THR A 37 -6.10 6.14 -5.73
CA THR A 37 -6.55 7.54 -5.63
C THR A 37 -5.53 8.34 -4.83
N GLY A 38 -5.30 9.60 -5.20
CA GLY A 38 -4.53 10.57 -4.40
C GLY A 38 -5.25 11.92 -4.28
N PRO A 39 -4.76 12.82 -3.43
CA PRO A 39 -3.82 12.55 -2.34
C PRO A 39 -4.56 11.96 -1.11
N MET A 40 -3.93 11.01 -0.43
CA MET A 40 -4.27 10.69 0.97
C MET A 40 -3.53 11.62 1.93
N LEU A 41 -2.30 11.98 1.58
CA LEU A 41 -1.41 12.82 2.37
C LEU A 41 -0.58 13.73 1.47
N GLY A 42 -0.25 14.90 1.99
CA GLY A 42 0.52 15.93 1.29
C GLY A 42 -0.19 17.30 1.37
N PRO A 43 0.44 18.36 0.84
CA PRO A 43 1.81 18.35 0.30
C PRO A 43 2.87 18.21 1.42
N ALA A 44 4.08 17.80 1.04
CA ALA A 44 5.27 17.81 1.88
C ALA A 44 6.50 18.21 1.06
N ASP A 45 7.42 18.98 1.65
CA ASP A 45 8.57 19.52 0.90
C ASP A 45 9.61 18.46 0.54
N ASN A 46 9.66 17.35 1.28
CA ASN A 46 10.59 16.25 1.06
C ASN A 46 10.05 14.92 1.60
N LEU A 47 10.73 13.82 1.27
CA LEU A 47 10.35 12.48 1.72
C LEU A 47 10.53 12.31 3.23
N GLU A 48 11.53 12.94 3.84
CA GLU A 48 11.79 12.86 5.27
C GLU A 48 10.63 13.42 6.10
N ALA A 49 9.95 14.45 5.59
CA ALA A 49 8.74 15.00 6.20
C ALA A 49 7.48 14.18 5.88
N LEU A 50 7.40 13.57 4.68
CA LEU A 50 6.21 12.81 4.25
C LEU A 50 6.14 11.42 4.88
N ALA A 51 7.26 10.67 4.86
CA ALA A 51 7.26 9.23 5.11
C ALA A 51 6.87 8.83 6.54
N PRO A 52 7.29 9.54 7.62
CA PRO A 52 6.83 9.23 8.98
C PRO A 52 5.31 9.38 9.13
N ARG A 53 4.75 10.48 8.61
CA ARG A 53 3.29 10.74 8.63
C ARG A 53 2.53 9.70 7.81
N LEU A 54 3.11 9.29 6.67
CA LEU A 54 2.55 8.23 5.84
C LEU A 54 2.52 6.90 6.59
N CYS A 55 3.61 6.55 7.28
CA CYS A 55 3.62 5.35 8.11
C CYS A 55 2.50 5.37 9.15
N GLU A 56 2.34 6.45 9.91
CA GLU A 56 1.29 6.54 10.92
C GLU A 56 -0.09 6.28 10.33
N LYS A 57 -0.39 6.91 9.19
CA LYS A 57 -1.67 6.74 8.48
C LYS A 57 -1.92 5.31 8.02
N VAL A 58 -0.91 4.65 7.46
CA VAL A 58 -1.05 3.29 6.94
C VAL A 58 -1.03 2.25 8.06
N ARG A 59 -0.20 2.45 9.09
CA ARG A 59 -0.13 1.59 10.28
C ARG A 59 -1.47 1.49 11.01
N ASP A 60 -2.29 2.54 10.95
CA ASP A 60 -3.60 2.56 11.59
C ASP A 60 -4.72 1.97 10.71
N MET A 61 -4.39 1.47 9.52
CA MET A 61 -5.32 0.72 8.67
C MET A 61 -5.56 -0.70 9.19
N PRO A 62 -6.74 -1.29 8.88
CA PRO A 62 -7.08 -2.65 9.30
C PRO A 62 -6.01 -3.68 8.92
N GLY A 63 -5.55 -4.47 9.88
CA GLY A 63 -4.58 -5.55 9.63
C GLY A 63 -3.13 -5.10 9.38
N ALA A 64 -2.82 -3.80 9.31
CA ALA A 64 -1.47 -3.28 9.10
C ALA A 64 -0.50 -3.56 10.26
N LYS A 65 -1.01 -3.97 11.44
CA LYS A 65 -0.20 -4.32 12.64
C LYS A 65 -0.29 -5.79 13.05
N ALA A 66 -0.90 -6.67 12.25
CA ALA A 66 -1.27 -8.01 12.73
C ALA A 66 -0.11 -9.03 12.85
N GLY A 67 1.14 -8.64 12.57
CA GLY A 67 2.32 -9.06 13.34
C GLY A 67 2.87 -10.48 13.17
N HIS A 68 2.05 -11.54 13.18
CA HIS A 68 2.56 -12.88 13.47
C HIS A 68 2.20 -13.92 12.39
N GLN A 69 3.26 -14.34 11.68
CA GLN A 69 3.53 -15.57 10.90
C GLN A 69 2.54 -16.09 9.84
N ARG A 70 1.26 -15.70 9.84
CA ARG A 70 0.31 -15.99 8.75
C ARG A 70 -0.72 -14.87 8.49
N GLY A 71 -0.79 -13.85 9.36
CA GLY A 71 -1.75 -12.74 9.28
C GLY A 71 -1.10 -11.36 9.24
N GLY A 72 -1.69 -10.44 8.49
CA GLY A 72 -1.22 -9.06 8.35
C GLY A 72 -1.39 -8.56 6.92
N GLN A 73 -1.86 -7.33 6.78
CA GLN A 73 -2.10 -6.70 5.49
C GLN A 73 -0.90 -5.82 5.13
N GLU A 74 -0.30 -6.09 3.98
CA GLU A 74 0.60 -5.14 3.34
C GLU A 74 -0.20 -4.17 2.47
N TYR A 75 0.15 -2.90 2.54
CA TYR A 75 -0.49 -1.83 1.81
C TYR A 75 0.53 -1.20 0.87
N CYS A 76 0.27 -1.23 -0.43
CA CYS A 76 1.15 -0.65 -1.45
C CYS A 76 0.52 0.62 -2.01
N GLY A 77 1.29 1.70 -2.16
CA GLY A 77 0.83 2.91 -2.82
C GLY A 77 1.95 3.63 -3.54
N ALA A 78 1.67 4.86 -3.96
CA ALA A 78 2.61 5.70 -4.67
C ALA A 78 2.88 6.99 -3.89
N ILE A 79 4.15 7.38 -3.87
CA ILE A 79 4.57 8.76 -3.59
C ILE A 79 4.79 9.42 -4.95
N TYR A 80 4.15 10.56 -5.15
CA TYR A 80 4.11 11.23 -6.45
C TYR A 80 4.22 12.74 -6.30
N ARG A 81 4.45 13.41 -7.43
CA ARG A 81 4.40 14.86 -7.58
C ARG A 81 3.33 15.23 -8.60
N ARG A 82 2.67 16.36 -8.40
CA ARG A 82 1.82 16.97 -9.42
C ARG A 82 2.73 17.72 -10.40
N ARG A 83 2.42 17.73 -11.69
CA ARG A 83 3.25 18.42 -12.68
C ARG A 83 3.43 19.91 -12.30
N GLY A 84 4.68 20.35 -12.22
CA GLY A 84 5.04 21.72 -11.83
C GLY A 84 5.06 22.01 -10.34
N ASP A 85 4.71 21.05 -9.47
CA ASP A 85 4.81 21.17 -8.02
C ASP A 85 5.98 20.31 -7.50
N PRO A 86 7.01 20.92 -6.86
CA PRO A 86 8.14 20.16 -6.34
C PRO A 86 7.80 19.34 -5.08
N ARG A 87 6.63 19.55 -4.47
CA ARG A 87 6.23 18.90 -3.22
C ARG A 87 5.69 17.50 -3.48
N PHE A 88 5.86 16.65 -2.47
CA PHE A 88 5.47 15.25 -2.50
C PHE A 88 4.07 15.05 -1.92
N PHE A 89 3.34 14.15 -2.55
CA PHE A 89 2.03 13.64 -2.13
C PHE A 89 2.11 12.12 -2.03
N ALA A 90 1.27 11.52 -1.20
CA ALA A 90 1.09 10.07 -1.13
C ALA A 90 -0.35 9.71 -1.50
N SER A 91 -0.52 8.66 -2.30
CA SER A 91 -1.83 8.10 -2.62
C SER A 91 -2.45 7.40 -1.41
N TYR A 92 -3.73 7.04 -1.51
CA TYR A 92 -4.27 5.96 -0.71
C TYR A 92 -3.59 4.64 -1.14
N PRO A 93 -3.33 3.69 -0.23
CA PRO A 93 -2.76 2.41 -0.62
C PRO A 93 -3.82 1.43 -1.13
N SER A 94 -3.35 0.50 -1.93
CA SER A 94 -4.04 -0.72 -2.32
C SER A 94 -3.63 -1.88 -1.41
N SER A 95 -4.61 -2.71 -1.05
CA SER A 95 -4.38 -3.99 -0.36
C SER A 95 -4.32 -5.17 -1.33
N LEU A 96 -4.35 -4.93 -2.65
CA LEU A 96 -4.35 -5.98 -3.66
C LEU A 96 -3.01 -6.72 -3.67
N GLY A 97 -3.07 -8.02 -3.39
CA GLY A 97 -1.96 -8.97 -3.50
C GLY A 97 -2.31 -10.16 -4.38
N PRO A 98 -1.34 -11.06 -4.64
CA PRO A 98 -1.64 -12.37 -5.21
C PRO A 98 -2.62 -13.13 -4.32
N ALA A 99 -3.40 -14.06 -4.91
CA ALA A 99 -4.15 -15.02 -4.11
C ALA A 99 -3.16 -15.79 -3.23
N LEU A 100 -3.47 -15.92 -1.93
CA LEU A 100 -2.67 -16.75 -1.03
C LEU A 100 -3.00 -18.21 -1.36
N ASP A 101 -2.22 -18.80 -2.27
CA ASP A 101 -2.47 -20.18 -2.72
C ASP A 101 -2.33 -21.22 -1.60
N LEU A 102 -1.77 -20.87 -0.43
CA LEU A 102 -1.57 -21.77 0.71
C LEU A 102 -1.62 -21.03 2.08
N PRO A 103 -1.99 -21.73 3.18
CA PRO A 103 -1.79 -21.23 4.54
C PRO A 103 -0.31 -20.91 4.82
N GLY A 104 0.01 -19.63 5.05
CA GLY A 104 1.40 -19.16 5.16
C GLY A 104 1.98 -18.57 3.88
N GLY A 105 1.14 -18.30 2.87
CA GLY A 105 1.53 -17.54 1.69
C GLY A 105 2.20 -16.22 2.06
N ARG A 106 3.24 -15.86 1.30
CA ARG A 106 4.00 -14.62 1.51
C ARG A 106 3.06 -13.43 1.31
N LYS A 107 2.98 -12.56 2.32
CA LYS A 107 2.25 -11.31 2.24
C LYS A 107 2.90 -10.48 1.13
N ALA A 108 2.06 -9.97 0.24
CA ALA A 108 2.51 -9.13 -0.85
C ALA A 108 1.35 -8.21 -1.21
N CYS A 109 1.67 -6.97 -1.50
CA CYS A 109 0.84 -6.09 -2.30
C CYS A 109 1.55 -5.78 -3.62
N TYR A 110 0.81 -5.27 -4.60
CA TYR A 110 1.39 -4.84 -5.86
C TYR A 110 1.57 -3.32 -5.87
N PRO A 111 2.77 -2.81 -6.21
CA PRO A 111 2.96 -1.40 -6.50
C PRO A 111 1.96 -0.92 -7.56
N PRO A 112 1.31 0.23 -7.35
CA PRO A 112 0.35 0.75 -8.33
C PRO A 112 1.02 1.13 -9.64
N ASP A 113 0.23 1.09 -10.71
CA ASP A 113 0.61 1.54 -12.04
C ASP A 113 0.38 3.05 -12.21
N GLU A 114 -0.67 3.57 -11.59
CA GLU A 114 -1.16 4.92 -11.81
C GLU A 114 -1.74 5.54 -10.54
N VAL A 115 -1.67 6.86 -10.46
CA VAL A 115 -2.36 7.67 -9.45
C VAL A 115 -3.47 8.47 -10.11
N ASN A 116 -4.69 8.34 -9.61
CA ASN A 116 -5.81 9.21 -9.93
C ASN A 116 -5.92 10.32 -8.88
N ASP A 117 -5.43 11.51 -9.20
CA ASP A 117 -5.55 12.70 -8.37
C ASP A 117 -6.51 13.68 -9.06
N PRO A 118 -7.74 13.88 -8.56
CA PRO A 118 -8.75 14.69 -9.24
C PRO A 118 -8.39 16.19 -9.30
N GLU A 119 -7.43 16.64 -8.50
CA GLU A 119 -6.96 18.03 -8.50
C GLU A 119 -5.75 18.24 -9.41
N ALA A 120 -5.23 17.19 -10.06
CA ALA A 120 -4.06 17.26 -10.91
C ALA A 120 -4.38 16.74 -12.31
N SER A 121 -4.04 17.53 -13.34
CA SER A 121 -4.15 17.08 -14.72
C SER A 121 -3.09 16.02 -15.08
N GLU A 122 -1.96 16.02 -14.38
CA GLU A 122 -0.85 15.09 -14.59
C GLU A 122 -0.05 14.90 -13.29
N VAL A 123 0.41 13.66 -13.09
CA VAL A 123 1.20 13.24 -11.93
C VAL A 123 2.41 12.42 -12.38
N GLU A 124 3.52 12.58 -11.65
CA GLU A 124 4.74 11.79 -11.82
C GLU A 124 4.97 10.95 -10.57
N ILE A 125 4.96 9.62 -10.70
CA ILE A 125 5.24 8.72 -9.58
C ILE A 125 6.75 8.73 -9.33
N TYR A 126 7.14 9.15 -8.13
CA TYR A 126 8.52 9.25 -7.69
C TYR A 126 9.01 7.94 -7.04
N ALA A 127 8.17 7.34 -6.21
CA ALA A 127 8.46 6.10 -5.50
C ALA A 127 7.20 5.27 -5.31
N ASP A 128 7.34 3.95 -5.26
CA ASP A 128 6.35 3.14 -4.56
C ASP A 128 6.61 3.16 -3.05
N TYR A 129 5.58 2.89 -2.27
CA TYR A 129 5.73 2.60 -0.86
C TYR A 129 4.97 1.34 -0.46
N HIS A 130 5.44 0.65 0.57
CA HIS A 130 4.70 -0.43 1.20
C HIS A 130 4.88 -0.51 2.73
N SER A 131 3.89 -1.12 3.39
CA SER A 131 3.94 -1.37 4.83
C SER A 131 4.35 -2.81 5.14
N HIS A 132 5.23 -3.02 6.10
CA HIS A 132 5.43 -4.34 6.70
C HIS A 132 4.58 -4.51 7.96
N PRO A 133 3.72 -5.54 8.05
CA PRO A 133 2.85 -5.76 9.19
C PRO A 133 3.56 -6.36 10.41
N ALA A 134 4.89 -6.41 10.40
CA ALA A 134 5.76 -6.76 11.52
C ALA A 134 6.89 -5.72 11.62
N ALA A 135 7.55 -5.62 12.77
CA ALA A 135 8.73 -4.76 12.97
C ALA A 135 9.96 -5.35 12.24
N SER A 136 9.99 -5.19 10.91
CA SER A 136 11.04 -5.73 10.04
C SER A 136 11.70 -4.63 9.21
N ARG A 137 12.77 -5.02 8.52
CA ARG A 137 13.44 -4.23 7.47
C ARG A 137 12.99 -4.73 6.09
N PHE A 138 13.54 -4.17 5.01
CA PHE A 138 13.35 -4.72 3.67
C PHE A 138 13.65 -6.23 3.67
N SER A 139 12.75 -7.00 3.07
CA SER A 139 13.00 -8.38 2.71
C SER A 139 13.98 -8.43 1.53
N PRO A 140 14.68 -9.55 1.31
CA PRO A 140 15.46 -9.74 0.09
C PRO A 140 14.60 -9.53 -1.17
N GLU A 141 13.36 -9.98 -1.15
CA GLU A 141 12.41 -9.78 -2.25
C GLU A 141 12.14 -8.31 -2.57
N ASP A 142 12.06 -7.43 -1.58
CA ASP A 142 11.85 -6.00 -1.79
C ASP A 142 13.02 -5.33 -2.52
N LEU A 143 14.21 -5.92 -2.40
CA LEU A 143 15.47 -5.42 -2.96
C LEU A 143 15.78 -6.03 -4.35
N GLN A 144 14.95 -6.97 -4.84
CA GLN A 144 15.15 -7.61 -6.13
C GLN A 144 14.81 -6.65 -7.28
N ALA A 145 15.74 -6.49 -8.23
CA ALA A 145 15.58 -5.64 -9.41
C ALA A 145 14.29 -5.95 -10.19
N ARG A 146 13.97 -7.24 -10.35
CA ARG A 146 12.76 -7.70 -11.08
C ARG A 146 11.43 -7.28 -10.44
N ARG A 147 11.45 -6.85 -9.17
CA ARG A 147 10.26 -6.38 -8.42
C ARG A 147 10.25 -4.86 -8.28
N GLN A 148 11.27 -4.18 -8.79
CA GLN A 148 11.38 -2.74 -8.74
C GLN A 148 10.72 -2.14 -9.98
N ARG A 149 9.81 -1.19 -9.75
CA ARG A 149 9.11 -0.47 -10.83
C ARG A 149 9.58 0.98 -10.96
N PHE A 150 9.81 1.63 -9.83
CA PHE A 150 10.25 3.02 -9.75
C PHE A 150 11.69 3.08 -9.24
N TYR A 151 12.39 4.20 -9.38
CA TYR A 151 13.78 4.31 -8.89
C TYR A 151 13.88 4.15 -7.37
N PHE A 152 12.85 4.60 -6.66
CA PHE A 152 12.81 4.59 -5.21
C PHE A 152 11.68 3.69 -4.70
N ARG A 153 11.96 2.97 -3.62
CA ARG A 153 10.97 2.24 -2.84
C ARG A 153 11.05 2.65 -1.38
N VAL A 154 9.93 3.04 -0.79
CA VAL A 154 9.82 3.36 0.63
C VAL A 154 9.15 2.21 1.36
N MET A 155 9.74 1.73 2.44
CA MET A 155 9.08 0.77 3.33
C MET A 155 9.01 1.33 4.73
N PHE A 156 7.91 1.07 5.41
CA PHE A 156 7.80 1.34 6.84
C PHE A 156 7.18 0.18 7.58
N ASN A 157 7.61 -0.02 8.83
CA ASN A 157 7.16 -1.11 9.68
C ASN A 157 6.17 -0.66 10.76
N THR A 158 5.73 -1.58 11.61
CA THR A 158 4.69 -1.32 12.61
C THR A 158 5.08 -0.32 13.70
N ILE A 159 6.36 -0.04 13.88
CA ILE A 159 6.87 0.98 14.81
C ILE A 159 7.30 2.28 14.10
N CYS A 160 6.99 2.39 12.80
CA CYS A 160 7.34 3.53 11.95
C CYS A 160 8.83 3.84 11.84
N GLU A 161 9.66 2.80 11.85
CA GLU A 161 10.95 2.91 11.18
C GLU A 161 10.72 2.96 9.67
N VAL A 162 11.31 3.96 9.02
CA VAL A 162 11.19 4.19 7.58
C VAL A 162 12.50 3.84 6.90
N TYR A 163 12.40 3.09 5.81
CA TYR A 163 13.50 2.68 4.96
C TYR A 163 13.25 3.17 3.54
N LEU A 164 14.31 3.52 2.83
CA LEU A 164 14.29 3.91 1.43
C LEU A 164 15.30 3.04 0.69
N TYR A 165 14.88 2.43 -0.40
CA TYR A 165 15.79 1.77 -1.34
C TYR A 165 15.91 2.66 -2.58
N ASP A 166 17.13 3.11 -2.86
CA ASP A 166 17.52 3.68 -4.14
C ASP A 166 18.04 2.55 -5.02
N PHE A 167 17.26 2.20 -6.04
CA PHE A 167 17.60 1.11 -6.95
C PHE A 167 18.79 1.43 -7.84
N GLN A 168 18.94 2.68 -8.27
CA GLN A 168 20.02 3.09 -9.17
C GLN A 168 21.37 3.10 -8.44
N ALA A 169 21.39 3.64 -7.22
CA ALA A 169 22.55 3.62 -6.35
C ALA A 169 22.73 2.27 -5.63
N ARG A 170 21.75 1.36 -5.75
CA ARG A 170 21.68 0.08 -5.02
C ARG A 170 21.94 0.25 -3.53
N THR A 171 21.38 1.29 -2.93
CA THR A 171 21.64 1.66 -1.53
C THR A 171 20.34 1.67 -0.74
N VAL A 172 20.36 1.02 0.42
CA VAL A 172 19.28 1.09 1.41
C VAL A 172 19.65 2.13 2.46
N PHE A 173 18.71 3.02 2.71
CA PHE A 173 18.77 4.05 3.73
C PHE A 173 17.74 3.77 4.82
N GLN A 174 18.02 4.22 6.03
CA GLN A 174 17.06 4.33 7.12
C GLN A 174 16.88 5.79 7.50
N LEU A 175 15.65 6.22 7.72
CA LEU A 175 15.37 7.53 8.28
C LEU A 175 15.77 7.54 9.76
N ARG A 176 16.74 8.38 10.11
CA ARG A 176 17.23 8.60 11.48
C ARG A 176 17.40 10.09 11.70
N ASP A 177 16.93 10.61 12.82
CA ASP A 177 17.09 12.02 13.19
C ASP A 177 16.65 12.99 12.07
N GLY A 178 15.56 12.64 11.37
CA GLY A 178 15.00 13.43 10.26
C GLY A 178 15.78 13.37 8.95
N LYS A 179 16.73 12.45 8.79
CA LYS A 179 17.53 12.27 7.58
C LYS A 179 17.70 10.81 7.16
N PHE A 180 17.68 10.54 5.86
CA PHE A 180 18.01 9.22 5.34
C PHE A 180 19.52 8.99 5.41
N ALA A 181 19.93 8.04 6.24
CA ALA A 181 21.32 7.62 6.37
C ALA A 181 21.52 6.24 5.72
N PRO A 182 22.58 6.02 4.92
CA PRO A 182 22.84 4.74 4.29
C PRO A 182 23.15 3.68 5.35
N ILE A 183 22.56 2.49 5.20
CA ILE A 183 22.75 1.37 6.13
C ILE A 183 23.20 0.07 5.45
N LYS A 184 23.00 -0.05 4.14
CA LYS A 184 23.35 -1.25 3.38
C LYS A 184 23.52 -0.93 1.89
N GLN A 185 24.53 -1.53 1.27
CA GLN A 185 24.66 -1.59 -0.19
C GLN A 185 24.11 -2.94 -0.67
N VAL A 186 23.31 -2.95 -1.74
CA VAL A 186 22.86 -4.15 -2.44
C VAL A 186 23.88 -4.49 -3.53
N THR A 187 24.43 -5.69 -3.45
CA THR A 187 25.49 -6.18 -4.34
C THR A 187 24.99 -7.26 -5.29
N ASP A 188 23.98 -8.03 -4.88
CA ASP A 188 23.27 -8.99 -5.73
C ASP A 188 21.79 -8.58 -5.79
N ASP A 189 21.40 -7.93 -6.88
CA ASP A 189 20.04 -7.46 -7.12
C ASP A 189 19.10 -8.56 -7.67
N PHE A 190 19.63 -9.75 -7.98
CA PHE A 190 18.80 -10.91 -8.29
C PHE A 190 18.27 -11.55 -7.01
N ARG A 191 19.11 -11.64 -5.96
CA ARG A 191 18.73 -12.18 -4.65
C ARG A 191 18.20 -11.12 -3.70
N GLY A 192 18.63 -9.87 -3.83
CA GLY A 192 18.34 -8.77 -2.90
C GLY A 192 19.34 -8.72 -1.73
N GLU A 193 20.59 -9.10 -1.97
CA GLU A 193 21.66 -9.23 -0.97
C GLU A 193 22.63 -8.06 -1.00
#